data_AF-A0A7V9RD36-F1
#
_entry.id   AF-A0A7V9RD36-F1
#
_cell.length_a   1.000
_cell.length_b   1.000
_cell.length_c   1.000
_cell.angle_alpha   90.00
_cell.angle_beta   90.00
_cell.angle_gamma   90.00
#
_symmetry.space_group_name_H-M   'P 1'
#
loop_
_entity.id
_entity.type
_entity.pdbx_description
1 polymer ?
#
loop_
_entity_poly.entity_id
_entity_poly.type
_entity_poly.pdbx_seq_one_letter_code
_entity_poly.pdbx_strand_id
1 'polypeptide(L)'
;MASVDADDVTAAPAIMMVATGMAPASLVLPSTATLGRTISASGATYEVPDERMSRDHASIRWDRGTWVVNDLDSRNGTFVNGERIAGEVKRRGDVVVRLGHTLFILLADGRGHPAADGAVIVGPELARVYERIRQFAVARTATLLVTGGTGAGKQLAARVFHDASPRAAGPFVTIS
;
A
#
# COMPACT_ATOMS: atom_id res chain seq x y z
N MET A 1 1.99 27.41 -14.70
CA MET A 1 1.23 26.15 -14.61
C MET A 1 2.21 25.05 -14.99
N ALA A 2 2.78 24.34 -14.01
CA ALA A 2 3.74 23.27 -14.24
C ALA A 2 3.08 21.97 -13.77
N SER A 3 2.85 21.02 -14.68
CA SER A 3 2.49 19.66 -14.32
C SER A 3 3.77 18.94 -13.92
N VAL A 4 3.85 18.55 -12.65
CA VAL A 4 4.86 17.63 -12.16
C VAL A 4 4.14 16.30 -11.98
N ASP A 5 4.56 15.28 -12.73
CA ASP A 5 4.00 13.93 -12.65
C ASP A 5 4.26 13.37 -11.25
N ALA A 6 3.21 12.81 -10.65
CA ALA A 6 3.18 12.33 -9.26
C ALA A 6 3.90 10.98 -9.05
N ASP A 7 4.81 10.61 -9.96
CA ASP A 7 5.36 9.25 -10.08
C ASP A 7 6.64 9.02 -9.26
N ASP A 8 7.18 10.01 -8.55
CA ASP A 8 8.47 9.86 -7.83
C ASP A 8 8.33 9.49 -6.33
N VAL A 9 7.20 8.90 -5.93
CA VAL A 9 7.16 8.06 -4.73
C VAL A 9 7.24 6.62 -5.21
N THR A 10 8.42 6.01 -5.06
CA THR A 10 8.60 4.60 -5.43
C THR A 10 7.71 3.72 -4.56
N ALA A 11 6.58 3.30 -5.12
CA ALA A 11 5.67 2.36 -4.49
C ALA A 11 6.45 1.12 -4.03
N ALA A 12 6.20 0.68 -2.79
CA ALA A 12 6.83 -0.51 -2.23
C ALA A 12 5.81 -1.64 -2.10
N PRO A 13 5.45 -2.29 -3.21
CA PRO A 13 4.42 -3.31 -3.21
C PRO A 13 4.81 -4.47 -2.30
N ALA A 14 3.84 -4.96 -1.53
CA ALA A 14 4.05 -6.05 -0.58
C ALA A 14 2.82 -6.96 -0.54
N ILE A 15 3.02 -8.21 -0.15
CA ILE A 15 1.94 -9.17 0.08
C ILE A 15 1.86 -9.41 1.57
N MET A 16 0.71 -9.11 2.19
CA MET A 16 0.43 -9.43 3.58
C MET A 16 -0.49 -10.65 3.63
N MET A 17 -0.06 -11.71 4.30
CA MET A 17 -0.98 -12.80 4.65
C MET A 17 -1.83 -12.40 5.86
N VAL A 18 -3.13 -12.67 5.79
CA VAL A 18 -4.07 -12.53 6.90
C VAL A 18 -4.88 -13.82 7.02
N ALA A 19 -4.79 -14.44 8.20
CA ALA A 19 -5.51 -15.64 8.64
C ALA A 19 -4.98 -16.99 8.15
N THR A 20 -4.75 -17.87 9.13
CA THR A 20 -4.55 -19.31 8.96
C THR A 20 -5.41 -20.02 10.00
N GLY A 21 -6.59 -20.52 9.62
CA GLY A 21 -7.50 -21.18 10.57
C GLY A 21 -7.88 -20.34 11.80
N MET A 22 -7.94 -20.97 12.98
CA MET A 22 -8.35 -20.35 14.26
C MET A 22 -7.30 -19.39 14.86
N ALA A 23 -6.13 -19.23 14.24
CA ALA A 23 -5.07 -18.35 14.74
C ALA A 23 -4.75 -17.25 13.71
N PRO A 24 -4.83 -15.96 14.09
CA PRO A 24 -4.36 -14.89 13.23
C PRO A 24 -2.85 -14.98 13.07
N ALA A 25 -2.38 -15.03 11.83
CA ALA A 25 -0.97 -14.92 11.46
C ALA A 25 -0.80 -13.76 10.48
N SER A 26 0.31 -13.03 10.60
CA SER A 26 0.72 -11.98 9.67
C SER A 26 2.14 -12.24 9.19
N LEU A 27 2.31 -12.37 7.88
CA LEU A 27 3.60 -12.50 7.22
C LEU A 27 3.65 -11.51 6.06
N VAL A 28 4.73 -10.73 5.99
CA VAL A 28 4.99 -9.83 4.86
C VAL A 28 5.92 -10.55 3.88
N LEU A 29 5.46 -10.68 2.65
CA LEU A 29 6.16 -11.32 1.55
C LEU A 29 6.53 -10.28 0.48
N PRO A 30 7.59 -10.54 -0.30
CA PRO A 30 7.92 -9.79 -1.51
C PRO A 30 6.76 -9.66 -2.49
N SER A 31 6.86 -8.71 -3.42
CA SER A 31 5.87 -8.48 -4.47
C SER A 31 5.82 -9.55 -5.57
N THR A 32 6.57 -10.63 -5.42
CA THR A 32 6.49 -11.82 -6.27
C THR A 32 6.59 -13.06 -5.38
N ALA A 33 5.61 -13.94 -5.48
CA ALA A 33 5.53 -15.17 -4.69
C ALA A 33 4.64 -16.21 -5.36
N THR A 34 4.94 -17.50 -5.13
CA THR A 34 3.97 -18.57 -5.29
C THR A 34 3.29 -18.78 -3.95
N LEU A 35 1.97 -18.62 -3.94
CA LEU A 35 1.13 -18.78 -2.76
C LEU A 35 0.44 -20.15 -2.79
N GLY A 36 0.42 -20.79 -1.63
CA GLY A 36 -0.18 -22.09 -1.42
C GLY A 36 0.11 -22.58 -0.01
N ARG A 37 -0.22 -23.84 0.30
CA ARG A 37 0.15 -24.45 1.59
C ARG A 37 1.65 -24.38 1.84
N THR A 38 2.42 -24.37 0.76
CA THR A 38 3.83 -24.08 0.76
C THR A 38 4.00 -22.76 0.00
N ILE A 39 4.31 -21.69 0.70
CA ILE A 39 4.62 -20.40 0.08
C ILE A 39 6.08 -20.38 -0.29
N SER A 40 6.39 -19.97 -1.52
CA SER A 40 7.77 -19.75 -1.97
C SER A 40 7.93 -18.30 -2.44
N ALA A 41 8.84 -17.57 -1.79
CA ALA A 41 9.14 -16.18 -2.11
C ALA A 41 10.61 -15.84 -1.80
N SER A 42 11.30 -15.20 -2.74
CA SER A 42 12.72 -14.80 -2.60
C SER A 42 13.66 -15.87 -2.03
N GLY A 43 13.45 -17.14 -2.40
CA GLY A 43 14.25 -18.27 -1.93
C GLY A 43 13.93 -18.78 -0.52
N ALA A 44 12.96 -18.17 0.17
CA ALA A 44 12.41 -18.65 1.42
C ALA A 44 11.11 -19.43 1.20
N THR A 45 10.84 -20.37 2.11
CA THR A 45 9.63 -21.19 2.10
C THR A 45 8.90 -21.11 3.44
N TYR A 46 7.56 -21.02 3.40
CA TYR A 46 6.71 -20.96 4.58
C TYR A 46 5.55 -21.95 4.46
N GLU A 47 5.21 -22.62 5.55
CA GLU A 47 4.09 -23.56 5.60
C GLU A 47 2.83 -22.88 6.14
N VAL A 48 1.70 -23.14 5.49
CA VAL A 48 0.40 -22.56 5.79
C VAL A 48 -0.58 -23.70 6.11
N PRO A 49 -1.09 -23.80 7.34
CA PRO A 49 -2.00 -24.86 7.74
C PRO A 49 -3.43 -24.61 7.24
N ASP A 50 -3.64 -24.80 5.94
CA ASP A 50 -4.94 -24.68 5.27
C ASP A 50 -5.15 -25.83 4.27
N GLU A 51 -5.87 -26.86 4.69
CA GLU A 51 -6.15 -28.06 3.88
C GLU A 51 -6.95 -27.77 2.59
N ARG A 52 -7.65 -26.63 2.52
CA ARG A 52 -8.38 -26.21 1.33
C ARG A 52 -7.49 -25.46 0.34
N MET A 53 -6.24 -25.20 0.69
CA MET A 53 -5.28 -24.59 -0.21
C MET A 53 -4.45 -25.68 -0.93
N SER A 54 -4.28 -25.57 -2.25
CA SER A 54 -3.27 -26.36 -2.98
C SER A 54 -1.85 -26.04 -2.50
N ARG A 55 -0.88 -26.93 -2.72
CA ARG A 55 0.54 -26.67 -2.36
C ARG A 55 1.11 -25.49 -3.15
N ASP A 56 0.94 -25.53 -4.47
CA ASP A 56 1.11 -24.43 -5.39
C ASP A 56 -0.30 -24.03 -5.86
N HIS A 57 -0.84 -22.92 -5.34
CA HIS A 57 -2.24 -22.55 -5.56
C HIS A 57 -2.37 -21.42 -6.57
N ALA A 58 -1.61 -20.35 -6.38
CA ALA A 58 -1.61 -19.20 -7.25
C ALA A 58 -0.21 -18.56 -7.31
N SER A 59 0.17 -18.04 -8.47
CA SER A 59 1.36 -17.19 -8.60
C SER A 59 0.93 -15.72 -8.57
N ILE A 60 1.64 -14.92 -7.78
CA ILE A 60 1.44 -13.47 -7.66
C ILE A 60 2.72 -12.76 -8.10
N ARG A 61 2.57 -11.69 -8.90
CA ARG A 61 3.65 -10.77 -9.22
C ARG A 61 3.16 -9.34 -9.36
N TRP A 62 3.99 -8.38 -8.99
CA TRP A 62 3.81 -6.98 -9.32
C TRP A 62 4.52 -6.64 -10.62
N ASP A 63 3.82 -6.00 -11.55
CA ASP A 63 4.35 -5.59 -12.85
C ASP A 63 3.76 -4.23 -13.23
N ARG A 64 4.62 -3.22 -13.39
CA ARG A 64 4.27 -1.87 -13.87
C ARG A 64 3.00 -1.30 -13.22
N GLY A 65 2.96 -1.26 -11.89
CA GLY A 65 1.85 -0.66 -11.14
C GLY A 65 0.61 -1.55 -10.99
N THR A 66 0.72 -2.83 -11.33
CA THR A 66 -0.42 -3.76 -11.39
C THR A 66 -0.06 -5.10 -10.77
N TRP A 67 -0.93 -5.63 -9.92
CA TRP A 67 -0.87 -7.01 -9.46
C TRP A 67 -1.35 -7.94 -10.58
N VAL A 68 -0.58 -8.98 -10.82
CA VAL A 68 -0.92 -10.09 -11.70
C VAL A 68 -1.10 -11.32 -10.82
N VAL A 69 -2.30 -11.89 -10.86
CA VAL A 69 -2.70 -13.07 -10.09
C VAL A 69 -3.07 -14.17 -11.06
N ASN A 70 -2.43 -15.32 -10.98
CA ASN A 70 -2.73 -16.46 -11.85
C ASN A 70 -2.99 -17.71 -11.00
N ASP A 71 -4.17 -18.32 -11.18
CA ASP A 71 -4.51 -19.61 -10.58
C ASP A 71 -3.70 -20.74 -11.23
N LEU A 72 -3.06 -21.59 -10.42
CA LEU A 72 -2.22 -22.69 -10.88
C LEU A 72 -2.99 -24.02 -10.92
N ASP A 73 -4.18 -23.99 -11.50
CA ASP A 73 -5.13 -25.12 -11.55
C ASP A 73 -5.46 -25.64 -10.14
N SER A 74 -5.86 -24.71 -9.27
CA SER A 74 -6.09 -25.02 -7.87
C SER A 74 -7.39 -25.80 -7.66
N ARG A 75 -7.40 -26.71 -6.68
CA ARG A 75 -8.57 -27.59 -6.42
C ARG A 75 -9.83 -26.81 -6.05
N ASN A 76 -9.69 -25.73 -5.26
CA ASN A 76 -10.82 -24.96 -4.74
C ASN A 76 -11.01 -23.60 -5.44
N GLY A 77 -10.15 -23.27 -6.39
CA GLY A 77 -10.13 -21.99 -7.09
C GLY A 77 -9.54 -20.84 -6.28
N THR A 78 -8.97 -19.88 -7.02
CA THR A 78 -8.53 -18.58 -6.53
C THR A 78 -9.66 -17.56 -6.62
N PHE A 79 -9.78 -16.71 -5.59
CA PHE A 79 -10.74 -15.62 -5.55
C PHE A 79 -10.01 -14.29 -5.38
N VAL A 80 -10.35 -13.30 -6.20
CA VAL A 80 -9.76 -11.96 -6.20
C VAL A 80 -10.88 -10.95 -6.02
N ASN A 81 -10.81 -10.14 -4.95
CA ASN A 81 -11.85 -9.21 -4.51
C ASN A 81 -13.24 -9.85 -4.39
N GLY A 82 -13.28 -11.11 -3.92
CA GLY A 82 -14.51 -11.88 -3.72
C GLY A 82 -14.99 -12.66 -4.95
N GLU A 83 -14.45 -12.38 -6.13
CA GLU A 83 -14.83 -13.06 -7.38
C GLU A 83 -13.88 -14.22 -7.70
N ARG A 84 -14.43 -15.38 -8.08
CA ARG A 84 -13.61 -16.50 -8.55
C ARG A 84 -13.03 -16.15 -9.91
N ILE A 85 -11.72 -16.31 -10.06
CA ILE A 85 -11.03 -16.03 -11.32
C ILE A 85 -10.89 -17.31 -12.17
N ALA A 86 -10.65 -17.13 -13.47
CA ALA A 86 -10.24 -18.19 -14.38
C ALA A 86 -8.93 -17.76 -15.05
N GLY A 87 -7.83 -18.47 -14.79
CA GLY A 87 -6.50 -18.12 -15.29
C GLY A 87 -5.93 -16.83 -14.68
N GLU A 88 -5.24 -16.03 -15.51
CA GLU A 88 -4.56 -14.80 -15.08
C GLU A 88 -5.52 -13.60 -15.05
N VAL A 89 -5.48 -12.83 -13.96
CA VAL A 89 -6.12 -11.52 -13.86
C VAL A 89 -5.14 -10.44 -13.46
N LYS A 90 -5.43 -9.21 -13.89
CA LYS A 90 -4.67 -8.00 -13.57
C LYS A 90 -5.52 -7.05 -12.74
N ARG A 91 -4.98 -6.51 -11.65
CA ARG A 91 -5.66 -5.58 -10.74
C ARG A 91 -4.72 -4.48 -10.27
N ARG A 92 -5.20 -3.24 -10.28
CA ARG A 92 -4.48 -2.07 -9.76
C ARG A 92 -4.90 -1.79 -8.31
N GLY A 93 -4.04 -1.08 -7.60
CA GLY A 93 -4.28 -0.73 -6.19
C GLY A 93 -4.18 -1.94 -5.28
N ASP A 94 -4.79 -1.84 -4.10
CA ASP A 94 -4.81 -2.92 -3.14
C ASP A 94 -5.82 -4.00 -3.55
N VAL A 95 -5.44 -5.26 -3.34
CA VAL A 95 -6.19 -6.42 -3.81
C VAL A 95 -6.32 -7.43 -2.68
N VAL A 96 -7.52 -7.97 -2.50
CA VAL A 96 -7.75 -9.09 -1.57
C VAL A 96 -7.80 -10.38 -2.37
N VAL A 97 -6.93 -11.33 -2.06
CA VAL A 97 -6.90 -12.67 -2.65
C VAL A 97 -7.26 -13.70 -1.60
N ARG A 98 -8.19 -14.60 -1.88
CA ARG A 98 -8.52 -15.74 -1.03
C ARG A 98 -8.14 -17.04 -1.71
N LEU A 99 -7.36 -17.86 -1.00
CA LEU A 99 -6.98 -19.21 -1.40
C LEU A 99 -7.39 -20.13 -0.24
N GLY A 100 -8.29 -21.10 -0.47
CA GLY A 100 -8.84 -21.87 0.65
C GLY A 100 -9.57 -20.98 1.67
N HIS A 101 -9.17 -21.07 2.93
CA HIS A 101 -9.61 -20.24 4.06
C HIS A 101 -8.66 -19.07 4.40
N THR A 102 -7.48 -18.99 3.79
CA THR A 102 -6.52 -17.90 4.00
C THR A 102 -6.78 -16.71 3.08
N LEU A 103 -6.64 -15.50 3.63
CA LEU A 103 -6.65 -14.25 2.89
C LEU A 103 -5.23 -13.72 2.71
N PHE A 104 -5.00 -13.09 1.58
CA PHE A 104 -3.82 -12.32 1.27
C PHE A 104 -4.25 -10.94 0.84
N ILE A 105 -3.64 -9.91 1.40
CA ILE A 105 -3.82 -8.53 1.00
C ILE A 105 -2.57 -8.14 0.21
N LEU A 106 -2.73 -7.90 -1.08
CA LEU A 106 -1.67 -7.40 -1.94
C LEU A 106 -1.72 -5.87 -1.89
N LEU A 107 -0.73 -5.26 -1.25
CA LEU A 107 -0.65 -3.81 -1.06
C LEU A 107 0.13 -3.19 -2.22
N ALA A 108 -0.49 -2.29 -2.97
CA ALA A 108 0.22 -1.54 -4.02
C ALA A 108 1.37 -0.70 -3.44
N ASP A 109 1.23 -0.27 -2.19
CA ASP A 109 2.30 0.35 -1.41
C ASP A 109 2.26 -0.09 0.06
N GLY A 110 3.08 -1.07 0.41
CA GLY A 110 3.18 -1.64 1.76
C GLY A 110 3.99 -0.82 2.74
N ARG A 111 4.70 0.25 2.31
CA ARG A 111 5.33 1.20 3.24
C ARG A 111 4.29 2.10 3.92
N GLY A 112 3.12 2.27 3.30
CA GLY A 112 2.26 3.41 3.59
C GLY A 112 2.95 4.73 3.25
N HIS A 113 2.24 5.83 3.39
CA HIS A 113 2.80 7.15 3.09
C HIS A 113 3.05 7.91 4.40
N PRO A 114 4.29 7.97 4.90
CA PRO A 114 4.59 8.74 6.10
C PRO A 114 4.41 10.25 5.84
N ALA A 115 3.63 10.92 6.68
CA ALA A 115 3.47 12.37 6.66
C ALA A 115 4.45 13.04 7.64
N ALA A 116 4.82 14.31 7.32
CA ALA A 116 5.60 15.28 8.10
C ALA A 116 6.92 14.80 8.77
N ASP A 117 6.84 13.82 9.65
CA ASP A 117 7.87 13.32 10.57
C ASP A 117 7.90 11.78 10.69
N GLY A 118 7.02 11.07 9.95
CA GLY A 118 6.88 9.62 10.04
C GLY A 118 6.01 9.12 11.19
N ALA A 119 5.48 10.01 12.04
CA ALA A 119 4.60 9.65 13.14
C ALA A 119 3.16 9.34 12.68
N VAL A 120 2.79 9.79 11.48
CA VAL A 120 1.45 9.57 10.90
C VAL A 120 1.57 8.89 9.55
N ILE A 121 1.00 7.70 9.43
CA ILE A 121 0.77 7.04 8.15
C ILE A 121 -0.51 7.60 7.57
N VAL A 122 -0.44 8.14 6.35
CA VAL A 122 -1.61 8.58 5.60
C VAL A 122 -1.87 7.67 4.40
N GLY A 123 -3.11 7.69 3.92
CA GLY A 123 -3.48 7.04 2.66
C GLY A 123 -2.88 7.74 1.44
N PRO A 124 -2.88 7.09 0.27
CA PRO A 124 -2.21 7.56 -0.94
C PRO A 124 -2.70 8.94 -1.42
N GLU A 125 -4.00 9.24 -1.26
CA GLU A 125 -4.54 10.53 -1.67
C GLU A 125 -4.01 11.69 -0.82
N LEU A 126 -3.99 11.55 0.51
CA LEU A 126 -3.42 12.57 1.40
C LEU A 126 -1.91 12.73 1.17
N ALA A 127 -1.23 11.64 0.85
CA ALA A 127 0.18 11.69 0.53
C ALA A 127 0.48 12.52 -0.73
N ARG A 128 -0.30 12.34 -1.80
CA ARG A 128 -0.20 13.16 -3.01
C ARG A 128 -0.45 14.64 -2.70
N VAL A 129 -1.43 14.94 -1.85
CA VAL A 129 -1.69 16.30 -1.38
C VAL A 129 -0.47 16.86 -0.65
N TYR A 130 0.12 16.10 0.27
CA TYR A 130 1.29 16.51 1.02
C TYR A 130 2.53 16.71 0.13
N GLU A 131 2.70 15.89 -0.90
CA GLU A 131 3.78 16.08 -1.85
C GLU A 131 3.61 17.37 -2.65
N ARG A 132 2.40 17.66 -3.11
CA ARG A 132 2.10 18.94 -3.79
C ARG A 132 2.31 20.14 -2.86
N ILE A 133 2.01 19.98 -1.56
CA ILE A 133 2.31 21.00 -0.54
C ILE A 133 3.82 21.22 -0.42
N ARG A 134 4.63 20.15 -0.31
CA ARG A 134 6.10 20.25 -0.22
C ARG A 134 6.68 20.97 -1.42
N GLN A 135 6.27 20.57 -2.63
CA GLN A 135 6.72 21.19 -3.88
C GLN A 135 6.39 22.69 -3.93
N PHE A 136 5.24 23.10 -3.42
CA PHE A 136 4.85 24.51 -3.38
C PHE A 136 5.56 25.29 -2.25
N ALA A 137 5.84 24.65 -1.11
CA ALA A 137 6.43 25.27 0.07
C ALA A 137 7.84 25.83 -0.16
N VAL A 138 8.58 25.29 -1.13
CA VAL A 138 9.95 25.72 -1.45
C VAL A 138 10.01 27.17 -1.94
N ALA A 139 8.90 27.73 -2.45
CA ALA A 139 8.85 29.12 -2.88
C ALA A 139 8.83 30.08 -1.67
N ARG A 140 9.74 31.06 -1.65
CA ARG A 140 9.89 32.03 -0.54
C ARG A 140 8.60 32.79 -0.17
N THR A 141 7.71 32.98 -1.14
CA THR A 141 6.45 33.73 -1.02
C THR A 141 5.21 32.83 -0.97
N ALA A 142 5.37 31.52 -0.92
CA ALA A 142 4.24 30.60 -0.87
C ALA A 142 3.34 30.85 0.35
N THR A 143 2.02 30.80 0.11
CA THR A 143 0.99 30.88 1.15
C THR A 143 0.02 29.73 0.93
N LEU A 144 -0.25 28.96 1.99
CA LEU A 144 -1.15 27.81 1.95
C LEU A 144 -2.44 28.14 2.72
N LEU A 145 -3.58 28.04 2.06
CA LEU A 145 -4.90 28.02 2.71
C LEU A 145 -5.45 26.59 2.65
N VAL A 146 -5.67 25.98 3.83
CA VAL A 146 -6.26 24.64 3.92
C VAL A 146 -7.68 24.74 4.45
N THR A 147 -8.65 24.27 3.67
CA THR A 147 -10.06 24.23 4.05
C THR A 147 -10.49 22.80 4.41
N GLY A 148 -11.56 22.65 5.18
CA GLY A 148 -12.11 21.34 5.57
C GLY A 148 -12.65 21.30 6.99
N GLY A 149 -13.42 20.26 7.31
CA GLY A 149 -13.98 20.03 8.65
C GLY A 149 -12.92 19.68 9.70
N THR A 150 -13.34 19.57 10.96
CA THR A 150 -12.49 19.07 12.06
C THR A 150 -12.01 17.65 11.74
N GLY A 151 -10.75 17.34 12.02
CA GLY A 151 -10.15 16.03 11.71
C GLY A 151 -9.69 15.82 10.26
N ALA A 152 -9.91 16.78 9.34
CA ALA A 152 -9.50 16.66 7.94
C ALA A 152 -7.98 16.76 7.68
N GLY A 153 -7.13 16.70 8.71
CA GLY A 153 -5.66 16.76 8.56
C GLY A 153 -5.07 18.15 8.29
N LYS A 154 -5.81 19.24 8.56
CA LYS A 154 -5.35 20.62 8.28
C LYS A 154 -4.06 21.00 9.01
N GLN A 155 -3.92 20.60 10.28
CA GLN A 155 -2.70 20.85 11.06
C GLN A 155 -1.50 20.10 10.48
N LEU A 156 -1.70 18.86 10.02
CA LEU A 156 -0.66 18.06 9.39
C LEU A 156 -0.23 18.67 8.04
N ALA A 157 -1.17 19.17 7.25
CA ALA A 157 -0.87 19.93 6.03
C ALA A 157 -0.04 21.20 6.31
N ALA A 158 -0.40 21.95 7.36
CA ALA A 158 0.36 23.14 7.78
C ALA A 158 1.77 22.81 8.29
N ARG A 159 1.92 21.68 9.01
CA ARG A 159 3.21 21.13 9.44
C ARG A 159 4.09 20.80 8.23
N VAL A 160 3.59 19.98 7.31
CA VAL A 160 4.29 19.60 6.08
C VAL A 160 4.74 20.83 5.29
N PHE A 161 3.88 21.85 5.15
CA PHE A 161 4.23 23.09 4.48
C PHE A 161 5.37 23.84 5.19
N HIS A 162 5.28 23.99 6.51
CA HIS A 162 6.29 24.70 7.28
C HIS A 162 7.65 24.02 7.18
N ASP A 163 7.69 22.71 7.41
CA ASP A 163 8.93 21.92 7.44
C ASP A 163 9.63 21.87 6.07
N ALA A 164 8.87 21.91 4.97
CA ALA A 164 9.40 21.94 3.61
C ALA A 164 9.74 23.36 3.10
N SER A 165 9.40 24.40 3.86
CA SER A 165 9.61 25.80 3.43
C SER A 165 10.96 26.35 3.87
N PRO A 166 11.43 27.46 3.28
CA PRO A 166 12.58 28.21 3.78
C PRO A 166 12.44 28.72 5.23
N ARG A 167 11.24 28.60 5.83
CA ARG A 167 10.92 29.04 7.20
C ARG A 167 11.01 27.89 8.21
N ALA A 168 11.40 26.68 7.80
CA ALA A 168 11.46 25.49 8.66
C ALA A 168 12.37 25.65 9.89
N ALA A 169 13.37 26.54 9.84
CA ALA A 169 14.23 26.84 10.99
C ALA A 169 13.57 27.77 12.03
N GLY A 170 12.47 28.45 11.65
CA GLY A 170 11.70 29.30 12.56
C GLY A 170 10.68 28.50 13.36
N PRO A 171 10.08 29.09 14.41
CA PRO A 171 9.06 28.41 15.19
C PRO A 171 7.80 28.17 14.36
N PHE A 172 7.19 27.00 14.52
CA PHE A 172 5.82 26.80 14.09
C PHE A 172 4.85 27.30 15.15
N VAL A 173 4.10 28.34 14.80
CA VAL A 173 3.12 28.96 15.71
C VAL A 173 1.72 28.53 15.30
N THR A 174 0.97 27.95 16.24
CA THR A 174 -0.46 27.69 16.09
C THR A 174 -1.26 28.81 16.74
N ILE A 175 -2.36 29.20 16.09
CA ILE A 175 -3.35 30.10 16.67
C ILE A 175 -4.61 29.25 16.84
N SER A 176 -4.98 28.98 18.09
CA SER A 176 -6.16 28.21 18.49
C SER A 176 -7.40 29.09 18.56
#